data_AF-A0A7K1TQB1-F1
#
_entry.id   AF-A0A7K1TQB1-F1
#
_cell.length_a   1.000
_cell.length_b   1.000
_cell.length_c   1.000
_cell.angle_alpha   90.00
_cell.angle_beta   90.00
_cell.angle_gamma   90.00
#
_symmetry.space_group_name_H-M   'P 1'
#
loop_
_entity.id
_entity.type
_entity.pdbx_description
1 polymer ?
#
loop_
_entity_poly.entity_id
_entity_poly.type
_entity_poly.pdbx_seq_one_letter_code
_entity_poly.pdbx_strand_id
1 'polypeptide(L)'
;MTDLRHPLRLLASAEFARAYTIAVLIAVFGSFAIERLSSPLTLATVIVSLAVVGVAVLFARRDELSLLRLAPTSLLGFLALALLSVVWSTDRSDTLAGWASLLGYAVLAIAVGHVRDTLQTVRAIGDTLRWLLVVSLSLEVLSGILLDVPFERLGIEGALASGGPIQGIFGTRNMLGFVAVIALITFVIEWRTRSVSTPVAVGSVALGAFLALLSASPTVVVLAAGVGVASLALMIVRHTPAARRNMAQWALGGVVIVGLVAAFLRRHQIIQLLDAGSDFSMRADLWNTILDFVPDSSILGYGWVGAWRETEFPYIYINILLDQHHQSALNAYFDVLLQLGWVGLLLFVVLGGVAIVRSWLVASVRRSVVYAWTPLVLVTLAIDSMFESFTLVGAGWFMLVLCALRAGQSRSWRENIDAAHTGTMPTLPVR
;
A
#
# COMPACT_ATOMS: atom_id res chain seq x y z
N MET A 1 27.93 -12.17 -31.00
CA MET A 1 27.15 -12.75 -29.87
C MET A 1 27.76 -12.47 -28.48
N THR A 2 28.79 -11.62 -28.37
CA THR A 2 29.52 -11.33 -27.12
C THR A 2 29.07 -10.04 -26.41
N ASP A 3 28.51 -9.05 -27.12
CA ASP A 3 28.18 -7.74 -26.52
C ASP A 3 26.92 -7.71 -25.65
N LEU A 4 25.92 -8.55 -25.91
CA LEU A 4 24.69 -8.60 -25.10
C LEU A 4 24.91 -9.17 -23.69
N ARG A 5 26.06 -9.80 -23.41
CA ARG A 5 26.36 -10.40 -22.10
C ARG A 5 26.71 -9.35 -21.04
N HIS A 6 27.30 -8.22 -21.43
CA HIS A 6 27.67 -7.15 -20.51
C HIS A 6 26.48 -6.41 -19.89
N PRO A 7 25.48 -5.92 -20.67
CA PRO A 7 24.32 -5.23 -20.10
C PRO A 7 23.48 -6.17 -19.22
N LEU A 8 23.32 -7.44 -19.61
CA LEU A 8 22.60 -8.42 -18.79
C LEU A 8 23.30 -8.69 -17.45
N ARG A 9 24.65 -8.71 -17.41
CA ARG A 9 25.40 -8.84 -16.16
C ARG A 9 25.24 -7.62 -15.24
N LEU A 10 25.22 -6.42 -15.80
CA LEU A 10 24.96 -5.20 -15.02
C LEU A 10 23.56 -5.20 -14.41
N LEU A 11 22.53 -5.56 -15.20
CA LEU A 11 21.15 -5.68 -14.74
C LEU A 11 20.97 -6.75 -13.65
N ALA A 12 21.78 -7.82 -13.70
CA ALA A 12 21.80 -8.87 -12.69
C ALA A 12 22.61 -8.51 -11.43
N SER A 13 23.30 -7.36 -11.38
CA SER A 13 24.15 -7.00 -10.24
C SER A 13 23.33 -6.56 -9.01
N ALA A 14 23.87 -6.80 -7.82
CA ALA A 14 23.25 -6.40 -6.55
C ALA A 14 23.26 -4.86 -6.35
N GLU A 15 24.26 -4.17 -6.91
CA GLU A 15 24.36 -2.71 -6.84
C GLU A 15 23.31 -2.05 -7.73
N PHE A 16 23.10 -2.56 -8.95
CA PHE A 16 22.03 -2.07 -9.82
C PHE A 16 20.66 -2.31 -9.20
N ALA A 17 20.42 -3.51 -8.66
CA ALA A 17 19.23 -3.82 -7.89
C ALA A 17 18.96 -2.82 -6.76
N ARG A 18 20.02 -2.38 -6.06
CA ARG A 18 19.93 -1.35 -5.02
C ARG A 18 19.55 0.00 -5.57
N ALA A 19 20.28 0.50 -6.57
CA ALA A 19 20.03 1.79 -7.18
C ALA A 19 18.61 1.86 -7.77
N TYR A 20 18.21 0.80 -8.50
CA TYR A 20 16.86 0.65 -9.05
C TYR A 20 15.79 0.72 -7.97
N THR A 21 15.94 -0.04 -6.88
CA THR A 21 14.96 -0.04 -5.79
C THR A 21 14.78 1.36 -5.19
N ILE A 22 15.88 2.07 -4.92
CA ILE A 22 15.83 3.41 -4.34
C ILE A 22 15.16 4.39 -5.32
N ALA A 23 15.52 4.34 -6.61
CA ALA A 23 14.91 5.18 -7.64
C ALA A 23 13.40 4.95 -7.76
N VAL A 24 12.97 3.69 -7.74
CA VAL A 24 11.54 3.32 -7.72
C VAL A 24 10.84 3.87 -6.50
N LEU A 25 11.40 3.66 -5.30
CA LEU A 25 10.76 4.11 -4.07
C LEU A 25 10.65 5.64 -4.00
N ILE A 26 11.68 6.38 -4.45
CA ILE A 26 11.64 7.84 -4.53
C ILE A 26 10.56 8.28 -5.53
N ALA A 27 10.49 7.67 -6.71
CA ALA A 27 9.49 8.02 -7.73
C ALA A 27 8.05 7.70 -7.27
N VAL A 28 7.86 6.57 -6.58
CA VAL A 28 6.54 6.12 -6.12
C VAL A 28 6.04 6.98 -4.95
N PHE A 29 6.84 7.13 -3.89
CA PHE A 29 6.43 7.91 -2.71
C PHE A 29 6.52 9.43 -2.94
N GLY A 30 7.36 9.89 -3.86
CA GLY A 30 7.44 11.29 -4.29
C GLY A 30 6.56 11.62 -5.50
N SER A 31 5.67 10.72 -5.92
CA SER A 31 4.86 10.87 -7.15
C SER A 31 4.08 12.19 -7.20
N PHE A 32 3.41 12.56 -6.10
CA PHE A 32 2.69 13.83 -6.00
C PHE A 32 3.61 15.04 -6.24
N ALA A 33 4.78 15.08 -5.60
CA ALA A 33 5.74 16.16 -5.75
C ALA A 33 6.30 16.23 -7.18
N ILE A 34 6.61 15.09 -7.80
CA ILE A 34 7.08 15.02 -9.20
C ILE A 34 6.01 15.57 -10.15
N GLU A 35 4.76 15.13 -9.99
CA GLU A 35 3.64 15.56 -10.82
C GLU A 35 3.40 17.07 -10.71
N ARG A 36 3.37 17.59 -9.48
CA ARG A 36 3.06 18.99 -9.22
C ARG A 36 4.19 19.97 -9.53
N LEU A 37 5.44 19.56 -9.37
CA LEU A 37 6.60 20.39 -9.70
C LEU A 37 6.95 20.35 -11.18
N SER A 38 6.57 19.29 -11.90
CA SER A 38 6.87 19.11 -13.32
C SER A 38 5.60 19.02 -14.15
N SER A 39 5.05 17.81 -14.30
CA SER A 39 3.78 17.55 -14.99
C SER A 39 3.33 16.09 -14.79
N PRO A 40 2.05 15.77 -15.03
CA PRO A 40 1.58 14.38 -15.06
C PRO A 40 2.30 13.52 -16.11
N LEU A 41 2.66 14.11 -17.26
CA LEU A 41 3.40 13.42 -18.32
C LEU A 41 4.83 13.06 -17.88
N THR A 42 5.49 13.93 -17.12
CA THR A 42 6.80 13.66 -16.52
C THR A 42 6.72 12.47 -15.57
N LEU A 43 5.73 12.45 -14.68
CA LEU A 43 5.51 11.32 -13.77
C LEU A 43 5.27 10.02 -14.56
N ALA A 44 4.37 10.04 -15.54
CA ALA A 44 4.09 8.88 -16.38
C ALA A 44 5.36 8.36 -17.08
N THR A 45 6.19 9.27 -17.62
CA THR A 45 7.44 8.92 -18.29
C THR A 45 8.44 8.28 -17.32
N VAL A 46 8.56 8.81 -16.09
CA VAL A 46 9.41 8.23 -15.05
C VAL A 46 8.95 6.82 -14.68
N ILE A 47 7.64 6.64 -14.42
CA ILE A 47 7.06 5.35 -14.05
C ILE A 47 7.22 4.32 -15.17
N VAL A 48 6.92 4.69 -16.42
CA VAL A 48 7.08 3.81 -17.58
C VAL A 48 8.54 3.44 -17.78
N SER A 49 9.47 4.40 -17.69
CA SER A 49 10.90 4.14 -17.85
C SER A 49 11.41 3.16 -16.78
N LEU A 50 11.02 3.37 -15.52
CA LEU A 50 11.38 2.46 -14.41
C LEU A 50 10.69 1.09 -14.54
N ALA A 51 9.49 1.03 -15.10
CA ALA A 51 8.80 -0.23 -15.35
C ALA A 51 9.50 -1.02 -16.46
N VAL A 52 9.91 -0.37 -17.54
CA VAL A 52 10.71 -0.98 -18.63
C VAL A 52 12.04 -1.52 -18.08
N VAL A 53 12.75 -0.73 -17.27
CA VAL A 53 13.98 -1.19 -16.60
C VAL A 53 13.68 -2.36 -15.66
N GLY A 54 12.59 -2.32 -14.89
CA GLY A 54 12.17 -3.41 -14.01
C GLY A 54 11.91 -4.71 -14.76
N VAL A 55 11.19 -4.64 -15.88
CA VAL A 55 10.96 -5.79 -16.77
C VAL A 55 12.27 -6.32 -17.34
N ALA A 56 13.20 -5.45 -17.74
CA ALA A 56 14.51 -5.87 -18.22
C ALA A 56 15.33 -6.58 -17.13
N VAL A 57 15.27 -6.12 -15.87
CA VAL A 57 15.91 -6.79 -14.73
C VAL A 57 15.27 -8.16 -14.46
N LEU A 58 13.94 -8.25 -14.48
CA LEU A 58 13.23 -9.52 -14.31
C LEU A 58 13.58 -10.51 -15.43
N PHE A 59 13.65 -10.03 -16.67
CA PHE A 59 14.04 -10.83 -17.81
C PHE A 59 15.49 -11.31 -17.72
N ALA A 60 16.42 -10.46 -17.26
CA ALA A 60 17.81 -10.83 -17.04
C ALA A 60 17.97 -11.92 -15.96
N ARG A 61 17.03 -11.98 -14.99
CA ARG A 61 16.97 -12.97 -13.91
C ARG A 61 15.95 -14.09 -14.13
N ARG A 62 15.45 -14.26 -15.36
CA ARG A 62 14.35 -15.19 -15.67
C ARG A 62 14.61 -16.64 -15.26
N ASP A 63 15.87 -17.06 -15.24
CA ASP A 63 16.26 -18.43 -14.87
C ASP A 63 16.08 -18.70 -13.36
N GLU A 64 16.03 -17.63 -12.54
CA GLU A 64 15.75 -17.69 -11.10
C GLU A 64 14.24 -17.58 -10.79
N LEU A 65 13.44 -17.16 -11.78
CA LEU A 65 12.02 -16.82 -11.60
C LEU A 65 11.12 -17.94 -12.10
N SER A 66 10.28 -18.49 -11.23
CA SER A 66 9.18 -19.33 -11.69
C SER A 66 7.99 -18.45 -12.10
N LEU A 67 7.49 -18.60 -13.32
CA LEU A 67 6.32 -17.86 -13.85
C LEU A 67 5.10 -17.93 -12.91
N LEU A 68 4.86 -19.09 -12.30
CA LEU A 68 3.77 -19.31 -11.34
C LEU A 68 3.89 -18.52 -10.03
N ARG A 69 5.07 -17.97 -9.73
CA ARG A 69 5.33 -17.15 -8.53
C ARG A 69 5.56 -15.68 -8.86
N LEU A 70 5.40 -15.28 -10.13
CA LEU A 70 5.67 -13.90 -10.55
C LEU A 70 4.72 -12.92 -9.87
N ALA A 71 3.43 -13.24 -9.80
CA ALA A 71 2.40 -12.42 -9.18
C ALA A 71 1.29 -13.28 -8.56
N PRO A 72 0.61 -12.83 -7.50
CA PRO A 72 -0.59 -13.50 -6.98
C PRO A 72 -1.68 -13.59 -8.05
N THR A 73 -2.38 -14.73 -8.14
CA THR A 73 -3.46 -14.92 -9.12
C THR A 73 -4.62 -13.94 -8.93
N SER A 74 -4.92 -13.56 -7.70
CA SER A 74 -5.92 -12.53 -7.38
C SER A 74 -5.54 -11.15 -7.94
N LEU A 75 -4.25 -10.80 -7.92
CA LEU A 75 -3.75 -9.55 -8.51
C LEU A 75 -3.90 -9.58 -10.03
N LEU A 76 -3.52 -10.68 -10.67
CA LEU A 76 -3.68 -10.84 -12.12
C LEU A 76 -5.16 -10.81 -12.52
N GLY A 77 -6.03 -11.44 -11.75
CA GLY A 77 -7.48 -11.38 -11.96
C GLY A 77 -8.03 -9.96 -11.86
N PHE A 78 -7.60 -9.19 -10.84
CA PHE A 78 -8.01 -7.79 -10.69
C PHE A 78 -7.52 -6.92 -11.86
N LEU A 79 -6.24 -7.03 -12.24
CA LEU A 79 -5.68 -6.30 -13.38
C LEU A 79 -6.34 -6.69 -14.72
N ALA A 80 -6.68 -7.96 -14.89
CA ALA A 80 -7.37 -8.44 -16.09
C ALA A 80 -8.80 -7.93 -16.17
N LEU A 81 -9.53 -7.92 -15.05
CA LEU A 81 -10.88 -7.34 -14.99
C LEU A 81 -10.84 -5.84 -15.25
N ALA A 82 -9.89 -5.12 -14.65
CA ALA A 82 -9.69 -3.70 -14.90
C ALA A 82 -9.40 -3.41 -16.38
N LEU A 83 -8.59 -4.23 -17.05
CA LEU A 83 -8.36 -4.11 -18.50
C LEU A 83 -9.63 -4.42 -19.29
N LEU A 84 -10.34 -5.49 -18.94
CA LEU A 84 -11.57 -5.90 -19.64
C LEU A 84 -12.65 -4.83 -19.54
N SER A 85 -12.63 -4.02 -18.48
CA SER A 85 -13.57 -2.92 -18.28
C SER A 85 -13.54 -1.86 -19.38
N VAL A 86 -12.47 -1.81 -20.18
CA VAL A 86 -12.40 -0.99 -21.42
C VAL A 86 -13.50 -1.34 -22.42
N VAL A 87 -14.02 -2.58 -22.39
CA VAL A 87 -15.06 -3.03 -23.33
C VAL A 87 -16.40 -2.33 -23.07
N TRP A 88 -16.75 -2.10 -21.80
CA TRP A 88 -18.04 -1.52 -21.41
C TRP A 88 -17.94 -0.09 -20.85
N SER A 89 -16.75 0.41 -20.60
CA SER A 89 -16.56 1.79 -20.11
C SER A 89 -17.02 2.84 -21.12
N THR A 90 -17.53 3.94 -20.59
CA THR A 90 -17.99 5.11 -21.35
C THR A 90 -16.83 5.74 -22.13
N ASP A 91 -15.68 5.95 -21.49
CA ASP A 91 -14.46 6.42 -22.14
C ASP A 91 -13.35 5.36 -22.05
N ARG A 92 -13.01 4.83 -23.23
CA ARG A 92 -11.95 3.81 -23.35
C ARG A 92 -10.56 4.38 -23.11
N SER A 93 -10.33 5.65 -23.46
CA SER A 93 -9.02 6.27 -23.38
C SER A 93 -8.61 6.50 -21.94
N ASP A 94 -9.53 7.03 -21.13
CA ASP A 94 -9.30 7.25 -19.70
C ASP A 94 -9.25 5.93 -18.92
N THR A 95 -10.06 4.94 -19.32
CA THR A 95 -9.96 3.59 -18.75
C THR A 95 -8.60 2.93 -19.03
N LEU A 96 -8.09 3.07 -20.26
CA LEU A 96 -6.76 2.57 -20.63
C LEU A 96 -5.64 3.32 -19.90
N ALA A 97 -5.77 4.64 -19.70
CA ALA A 97 -4.81 5.44 -18.96
C ALA A 97 -4.77 5.05 -17.47
N GLY A 98 -5.95 4.91 -16.85
CA GLY A 98 -6.11 4.44 -15.47
C GLY A 98 -5.54 3.04 -15.27
N TRP A 99 -5.83 2.12 -16.20
CA TRP A 99 -5.27 0.77 -16.19
C TRP A 99 -3.74 0.77 -16.38
N ALA A 100 -3.21 1.58 -17.29
CA ALA A 100 -1.78 1.69 -17.53
C ALA A 100 -1.03 2.21 -16.28
N SER A 101 -1.61 3.17 -15.56
CA SER A 101 -1.10 3.63 -14.28
C SER A 101 -1.07 2.50 -13.25
N LEU A 102 -2.20 1.79 -13.08
CA LEU A 102 -2.32 0.66 -12.17
C LEU A 102 -1.28 -0.44 -12.47
N LEU A 103 -1.12 -0.78 -13.75
CA LEU A 103 -0.12 -1.75 -14.21
C LEU A 103 1.30 -1.26 -13.96
N GLY A 104 1.61 0.01 -14.24
CA GLY A 104 2.93 0.59 -14.05
C GLY A 104 3.42 0.42 -12.61
N TYR A 105 2.62 0.87 -11.64
CA TYR A 105 2.94 0.71 -10.21
C TYR A 105 2.99 -0.76 -9.78
N ALA A 106 2.14 -1.64 -10.32
CA ALA A 106 2.19 -3.07 -10.05
C ALA A 106 3.49 -3.72 -10.55
N VAL A 107 3.94 -3.39 -11.77
CA VAL A 107 5.20 -3.88 -12.35
C VAL A 107 6.39 -3.43 -11.51
N LEU A 108 6.42 -2.18 -11.06
CA LEU A 108 7.46 -1.67 -10.17
C LEU A 108 7.50 -2.44 -8.84
N ALA A 109 6.34 -2.68 -8.23
CA ALA A 109 6.24 -3.44 -6.98
C ALA A 109 6.70 -4.91 -7.16
N ILE A 110 6.32 -5.54 -8.28
CA ILE A 110 6.74 -6.90 -8.63
C ILE A 110 8.26 -6.95 -8.83
N ALA A 111 8.82 -6.02 -9.60
CA ALA A 111 10.26 -5.94 -9.84
C ALA A 111 11.04 -5.79 -8.52
N VAL A 112 10.65 -4.84 -7.66
CA VAL A 112 11.29 -4.65 -6.34
C VAL A 112 11.13 -5.88 -5.45
N GLY A 113 9.96 -6.51 -5.46
CA GLY A 113 9.66 -7.69 -4.63
C GLY A 113 10.46 -8.94 -5.01
N HIS A 114 10.85 -9.12 -6.28
CA HIS A 114 11.69 -10.24 -6.71
C HIS A 114 13.19 -9.94 -6.65
N VAL A 115 13.59 -8.68 -6.81
CA VAL A 115 15.00 -8.28 -6.88
C VAL A 115 15.64 -8.10 -5.50
N ARG A 116 14.84 -7.82 -4.47
CA ARG A 116 15.31 -7.60 -3.10
C ARG A 116 14.73 -8.64 -2.16
N ASP A 117 15.42 -8.90 -1.05
CA ASP A 117 14.84 -9.62 0.10
C ASP A 117 13.99 -8.69 0.96
N THR A 118 13.11 -9.27 1.78
CA THR A 118 12.23 -8.49 2.69
C THR A 118 13.00 -7.50 3.55
N LEU A 119 14.12 -7.90 4.14
CA LEU A 119 14.94 -6.99 4.96
C LEU A 119 15.55 -5.84 4.14
N GLN A 120 16.01 -6.13 2.92
CA GLN A 120 16.57 -5.11 2.03
C GLN A 120 15.51 -4.13 1.54
N THR A 121 14.29 -4.62 1.25
CA THR A 121 13.13 -3.78 0.92
C THR A 121 12.72 -2.90 2.09
N VAL A 122 12.61 -3.45 3.31
CA VAL A 122 12.29 -2.68 4.52
C VAL A 122 13.31 -1.57 4.74
N ARG A 123 14.61 -1.87 4.61
CA ARG A 123 15.67 -0.86 4.72
C ARG A 123 15.58 0.21 3.64
N ALA A 124 15.39 -0.19 2.38
CA ALA A 124 15.28 0.77 1.29
C ALA A 124 14.05 1.69 1.45
N ILE A 125 12.90 1.15 1.89
CA ILE A 125 11.71 1.93 2.22
C ILE A 125 12.00 2.86 3.39
N GLY A 126 12.66 2.38 4.45
CA GLY A 126 13.05 3.19 5.60
C GLY A 126 13.95 4.35 5.21
N ASP A 127 15.00 4.09 4.43
CA ASP A 127 15.91 5.13 3.93
C ASP A 127 15.19 6.16 3.08
N THR A 128 14.34 5.73 2.13
CA THR A 128 13.57 6.64 1.28
C THR A 128 12.59 7.47 2.11
N LEU A 129 11.78 6.85 2.97
CA LEU A 129 10.78 7.55 3.77
C LEU A 129 11.42 8.53 4.74
N ARG A 130 12.56 8.17 5.35
CA ARG A 130 13.33 9.10 6.20
C ARG A 130 13.70 10.37 5.45
N TRP A 131 14.23 10.24 4.23
CA TRP A 131 14.56 11.39 3.39
C TRP A 131 13.32 12.22 3.03
N LEU A 132 12.25 11.58 2.55
CA LEU A 132 11.02 12.29 2.15
C LEU A 132 10.33 13.00 3.32
N LEU A 133 10.34 12.40 4.51
CA LEU A 133 9.81 13.00 5.73
C LEU A 133 10.66 14.18 6.21
N VAL A 134 11.99 14.08 6.13
CA VAL A 134 12.87 15.22 6.42
C VAL A 134 12.60 16.36 5.44
N VAL A 135 12.53 16.08 4.14
CA VAL A 135 12.22 17.09 3.11
C VAL A 135 10.85 17.72 3.36
N SER A 136 9.84 16.92 3.70
CA SER A 136 8.51 17.41 4.06
C SER A 136 8.57 18.40 5.22
N LEU A 137 9.20 18.00 6.34
CA LEU A 137 9.33 18.88 7.50
C LEU A 137 10.11 20.14 7.18
N SER A 138 11.20 20.03 6.41
CA SER A 138 12.02 21.18 6.02
C SER A 138 11.24 22.18 5.18
N LEU A 139 10.40 21.71 4.24
CA LEU A 139 9.58 22.59 3.41
C LEU A 139 8.44 23.23 4.20
N GLU A 140 7.83 22.51 5.14
CA GLU A 140 6.82 23.05 6.06
C GLU A 140 7.40 24.14 6.97
N VAL A 141 8.61 23.91 7.52
CA VAL A 141 9.32 24.92 8.32
C VAL A 141 9.71 26.12 7.46
N LEU A 142 10.20 25.88 6.24
CA LEU A 142 10.56 26.95 5.32
C LEU A 142 9.34 27.81 4.95
N SER A 143 8.24 27.18 4.56
CA SER A 143 7.00 27.85 4.16
C SER A 143 6.34 28.56 5.34
N GLY A 144 6.14 27.88 6.47
CA GLY A 144 5.32 28.39 7.56
C GLY A 144 6.03 29.15 8.68
N ILE A 145 7.35 28.99 8.85
CA ILE A 145 8.10 29.68 9.92
C ILE A 145 9.09 30.70 9.34
N LEU A 146 9.82 30.34 8.29
CA LEU A 146 10.91 31.18 7.79
C LEU A 146 10.44 32.21 6.76
N LEU A 147 9.57 31.81 5.82
CA LEU A 147 9.11 32.67 4.74
C LEU A 147 7.69 33.22 4.96
N ASP A 148 6.88 32.54 5.76
CA ASP A 148 5.45 32.86 6.00
C ASP A 148 4.65 32.98 4.68
N VAL A 149 4.93 32.09 3.73
CA VAL A 149 4.27 32.03 2.42
C VAL A 149 3.92 30.59 2.04
N PRO A 150 2.68 30.32 1.57
CA PRO A 150 2.28 28.99 1.15
C PRO A 150 3.01 28.56 -0.12
N PHE A 151 3.37 27.27 -0.22
CA PHE A 151 3.84 26.68 -1.47
C PHE A 151 2.69 25.98 -2.18
N GLU A 152 1.86 26.77 -2.87
CA GLU A 152 0.64 26.32 -3.54
C GLU A 152 0.84 25.12 -4.46
N ARG A 153 1.96 25.10 -5.22
CA ARG A 153 2.26 23.97 -6.13
C ARG A 153 2.35 22.64 -5.38
N LEU A 154 2.90 22.63 -4.17
CA LEU A 154 3.06 21.41 -3.36
C LEU A 154 1.87 21.19 -2.40
N GLY A 155 0.88 22.08 -2.39
CA GLY A 155 -0.23 22.03 -1.42
C GLY A 155 0.22 22.26 0.02
N ILE A 156 1.35 22.95 0.23
CA ILE A 156 1.85 23.31 1.56
C ILE A 156 1.25 24.66 1.93
N GLU A 157 0.44 24.69 2.98
CA GLU A 157 -0.28 25.90 3.43
C GLU A 157 0.60 26.83 4.27
N GLY A 158 1.70 26.34 4.84
CA GLY A 158 2.55 27.14 5.73
C GLY A 158 1.94 27.35 7.12
N ALA A 159 1.00 26.51 7.54
CA ALA A 159 0.27 26.68 8.80
C ALA A 159 1.07 26.27 10.06
N LEU A 160 2.36 25.91 9.94
CA LEU A 160 3.14 25.35 11.05
C LEU A 160 3.32 26.37 12.20
N ALA A 161 3.56 27.64 11.91
CA ALA A 161 3.70 28.68 12.94
C ALA A 161 2.39 28.97 13.69
N SER A 162 1.24 28.82 13.04
CA SER A 162 -0.08 28.97 13.65
C SER A 162 -0.58 27.70 14.34
N GLY A 163 0.21 26.62 14.33
CA GLY A 163 -0.15 25.33 14.92
C GLY A 163 -1.18 24.55 14.10
N GLY A 164 -1.37 24.91 12.83
CA GLY A 164 -2.26 24.20 11.92
C GLY A 164 -1.69 22.87 11.41
N PRO A 165 -2.52 22.07 10.71
CA PRO A 165 -2.09 20.80 10.13
C PRO A 165 -1.05 21.00 9.02
N ILE A 166 -0.18 20.01 8.85
CA ILE A 166 0.80 19.96 7.76
C ILE A 166 0.49 18.87 6.73
N GLN A 167 0.94 19.06 5.50
CA GLN A 167 0.71 18.19 4.35
C GLN A 167 2.03 17.59 3.83
N GLY A 168 3.16 18.25 4.07
CA GLY A 168 4.46 17.88 3.52
C GLY A 168 4.45 17.87 1.99
N ILE A 169 5.30 17.03 1.39
CA ILE A 169 5.35 16.88 -0.08
C ILE A 169 4.30 15.89 -0.62
N PHE A 170 3.32 15.51 0.20
CA PHE A 170 2.32 14.49 -0.13
C PHE A 170 0.96 15.07 -0.51
N GLY A 171 0.82 16.40 -0.51
CA GLY A 171 -0.34 17.13 -1.02
C GLY A 171 -1.52 17.23 -0.06
N THR A 172 -1.73 16.24 0.79
CA THR A 172 -2.79 16.27 1.80
C THR A 172 -2.30 15.79 3.16
N ARG A 173 -2.92 16.30 4.22
CA ARG A 173 -2.66 15.86 5.61
C ARG A 173 -2.93 14.36 5.80
N ASN A 174 -3.94 13.81 5.13
CA ASN A 174 -4.30 12.39 5.23
C ASN A 174 -3.24 11.51 4.57
N MET A 175 -2.72 11.89 3.41
CA MET A 175 -1.63 11.15 2.75
C MET A 175 -0.33 11.22 3.56
N LEU A 176 0.04 12.39 4.10
CA LEU A 176 1.19 12.50 5.01
C LEU A 176 1.03 11.57 6.22
N GLY A 177 -0.15 11.61 6.84
CA GLY A 177 -0.49 10.75 7.97
C GLY A 177 -0.34 9.26 7.64
N PHE A 178 -0.93 8.82 6.54
CA PHE A 178 -0.81 7.45 6.02
C PHE A 178 0.65 7.03 5.79
N VAL A 179 1.43 7.86 5.09
CA VAL A 179 2.86 7.61 4.83
C VAL A 179 3.67 7.59 6.13
N ALA A 180 3.36 8.46 7.09
CA ALA A 180 4.02 8.50 8.39
C ALA A 180 3.76 7.23 9.20
N VAL A 181 2.55 6.65 9.14
CA VAL A 181 2.26 5.36 9.78
C VAL A 181 3.05 4.21 9.13
N ILE A 182 3.12 4.15 7.79
CA ILE A 182 3.96 3.17 7.08
C ILE A 182 5.43 3.34 7.46
N ALA A 183 5.91 4.59 7.55
CA ALA A 183 7.26 4.91 7.97
C ALA A 183 7.52 4.45 9.41
N LEU A 184 6.61 4.72 10.35
CA LEU A 184 6.71 4.30 11.74
C LEU A 184 6.81 2.78 11.89
N ILE A 185 5.94 2.02 11.20
CA ILE A 185 6.04 0.55 11.18
C ILE A 185 7.42 0.14 10.67
N THR A 186 7.87 0.73 9.57
CA THR A 186 9.15 0.41 8.94
C THR A 186 10.33 0.73 9.89
N PHE A 187 10.38 1.92 10.48
CA PHE A 187 11.44 2.35 11.41
C PHE A 187 11.49 1.50 12.67
N VAL A 188 10.34 1.12 13.23
CA VAL A 188 10.30 0.21 14.39
C VAL A 188 10.86 -1.16 14.02
N ILE A 189 10.53 -1.69 12.84
CA ILE A 189 11.11 -2.95 12.36
C ILE A 189 12.62 -2.82 12.11
N GLU A 190 13.10 -1.71 11.53
CA GLU A 190 14.54 -1.43 11.36
C GLU A 190 15.27 -1.40 12.71
N TRP A 191 14.69 -0.74 13.71
CA TRP A 191 15.23 -0.66 15.06
C TRP A 191 15.30 -2.05 15.70
N ARG A 192 14.21 -2.81 15.66
CA ARG A 192 14.11 -4.17 16.23
C ARG A 192 15.03 -5.17 15.55
N THR A 193 15.36 -4.95 14.27
CA THR A 193 16.27 -5.80 13.50
C THR A 193 17.72 -5.35 13.56
N ARG A 194 18.02 -4.26 14.29
CA ARG A 194 19.33 -3.61 14.37
C ARG A 194 19.92 -3.33 12.98
N SER A 195 19.05 -2.94 12.06
CA SER A 195 19.41 -2.66 10.68
C SER A 195 20.11 -1.32 10.50
N VAL A 196 19.85 -0.39 11.42
CA VAL A 196 20.41 0.95 11.49
C VAL A 196 20.90 1.21 12.91
N SER A 197 21.76 2.22 13.11
CA SER A 197 22.24 2.59 14.44
C SER A 197 21.08 3.10 15.31
N THR A 198 21.13 2.84 16.62
CA THR A 198 20.08 3.26 17.56
C THR A 198 19.75 4.75 17.48
N PRO A 199 20.71 5.69 17.37
CA PRO A 199 20.38 7.11 17.24
C PRO A 199 19.57 7.43 15.98
N VAL A 200 19.95 6.84 14.84
CA VAL A 200 19.21 7.00 13.57
C VAL A 200 17.82 6.41 13.70
N ALA A 201 17.69 5.21 14.28
CA ALA A 201 16.40 4.56 14.48
C ALA A 201 15.45 5.40 15.34
N VAL A 202 15.93 5.86 16.49
CA VAL A 202 15.15 6.69 17.43
C VAL A 202 14.78 8.02 16.80
N GLY A 203 15.72 8.69 16.13
CA GLY A 203 15.45 9.94 15.41
C GLY A 203 14.42 9.76 14.29
N SER A 204 14.44 8.62 13.59
CA SER A 204 13.45 8.31 12.54
C SER A 204 12.06 8.07 13.11
N VAL A 205 11.97 7.29 14.20
CA VAL A 205 10.69 7.06 14.90
C VAL A 205 10.14 8.37 15.44
N ALA A 206 10.99 9.21 16.05
CA ALA A 206 10.60 10.52 16.54
C ALA A 206 10.09 11.43 15.41
N LEU A 207 10.81 11.50 14.28
CA LEU A 207 10.39 12.26 13.10
C LEU A 207 9.04 11.79 12.55
N GLY A 208 8.88 10.47 12.37
CA GLY A 208 7.64 9.89 11.87
C GLY A 208 6.47 10.14 12.82
N ALA A 209 6.67 9.99 14.13
CA ALA A 209 5.65 10.26 15.14
C ALA A 209 5.29 11.74 15.18
N PHE A 210 6.28 12.62 15.10
CA PHE A 210 6.08 14.06 15.08
C PHE A 210 5.26 14.51 13.86
N LEU A 211 5.60 14.05 12.66
CA LEU A 211 4.84 14.36 11.45
C LEU A 211 3.44 13.75 11.46
N ALA A 212 3.29 12.53 11.98
CA ALA A 212 1.98 11.92 12.18
C ALA A 212 1.09 12.77 13.10
N LEU A 213 1.65 13.31 14.19
CA LEU A 213 0.93 14.21 15.09
C LEU A 213 0.60 15.55 14.43
N LEU A 214 1.57 16.19 13.77
CA LEU A 214 1.36 17.48 13.10
C LEU A 214 0.42 17.40 11.89
N SER A 215 0.27 16.23 11.27
CA SER A 215 -0.75 16.07 10.21
C SER A 215 -2.17 16.35 10.72
N ALA A 216 -2.40 16.20 12.04
CA ALA A 216 -3.70 16.33 12.69
C ALA A 216 -4.83 15.58 11.94
N SER A 217 -4.50 14.47 11.29
CA SER A 217 -5.45 13.67 10.52
C SER A 217 -6.17 12.66 11.43
N PRO A 218 -7.52 12.62 11.43
CA PRO A 218 -8.27 11.63 12.21
C PRO A 218 -7.91 10.19 11.83
N THR A 219 -7.58 9.93 10.56
CA THR A 219 -7.26 8.59 10.08
C THR A 219 -5.99 8.05 10.75
N VAL A 220 -5.01 8.90 11.05
CA VAL A 220 -3.76 8.51 11.72
C VAL A 220 -4.02 7.87 13.07
N VAL A 221 -4.96 8.41 13.86
CA VAL A 221 -5.30 7.86 15.17
C VAL A 221 -5.89 6.46 15.03
N VAL A 222 -6.81 6.28 14.09
CA VAL A 222 -7.45 4.98 13.80
C VAL A 222 -6.40 3.98 13.29
N LEU A 223 -5.52 4.39 12.38
CA LEU A 223 -4.43 3.57 11.85
C LEU A 223 -3.45 3.17 12.96
N ALA A 224 -3.02 4.09 13.80
CA ALA A 224 -2.12 3.82 14.92
C ALA A 224 -2.75 2.84 15.92
N ALA A 225 -4.03 3.01 16.25
CA ALA A 225 -4.77 2.10 17.11
C ALA A 225 -4.88 0.69 16.49
N GLY A 226 -5.24 0.60 15.21
CA GLY A 226 -5.35 -0.66 14.48
C GLY A 226 -4.01 -1.40 14.38
N VAL A 227 -2.92 -0.69 14.08
CA VAL A 227 -1.56 -1.24 14.06
C VAL A 227 -1.12 -1.68 15.45
N GLY A 228 -1.46 -0.93 16.50
CA GLY A 228 -1.20 -1.29 17.89
C GLY A 228 -1.90 -2.59 18.30
N VAL A 229 -3.20 -2.71 17.99
CA VAL A 229 -4.00 -3.92 18.21
C VAL A 229 -3.45 -5.10 17.43
N ALA A 230 -3.13 -4.92 16.14
CA ALA A 230 -2.53 -5.96 15.31
C ALA A 230 -1.15 -6.40 15.83
N SER A 231 -0.33 -5.46 16.28
CA SER A 231 0.98 -5.74 16.88
C SER A 231 0.86 -6.53 18.18
N LEU A 232 -0.09 -6.15 19.05
CA LEU A 232 -0.38 -6.86 20.30
C LEU A 232 -0.91 -8.27 20.02
N ALA A 233 -1.88 -8.42 19.12
CA ALA A 233 -2.40 -9.71 18.71
C ALA A 233 -1.30 -10.61 18.14
N LEU A 234 -0.43 -10.08 17.29
CA LEU A 234 0.71 -10.84 16.75
C LEU A 234 1.70 -11.23 17.84
N MET A 235 1.97 -10.35 18.80
CA MET A 235 2.81 -10.63 19.97
C MET A 235 2.22 -11.79 20.79
N ILE A 236 0.92 -11.75 21.12
CA ILE A 236 0.24 -12.81 21.88
C ILE A 236 0.35 -14.16 21.15
N VAL A 237 0.07 -14.20 19.84
CA VAL A 237 0.16 -15.43 19.05
C VAL A 237 1.60 -15.96 18.97
N ARG A 238 2.60 -15.07 18.88
CA ARG A 238 4.04 -15.44 18.86
C ARG A 238 4.51 -16.04 20.18
N HIS A 239 4.03 -15.52 21.30
CA HIS A 239 4.36 -16.05 22.64
C HIS A 239 3.55 -17.29 23.02
N THR A 240 2.50 -17.62 22.27
CA THR A 240 1.70 -18.83 22.50
C THR A 240 2.50 -20.09 22.11
N PRO A 241 2.51 -21.14 22.96
CA PRO A 241 3.14 -22.43 22.63
C PRO A 241 2.61 -23.01 21.33
N ALA A 242 3.47 -23.70 20.57
CA ALA A 242 3.13 -24.21 19.24
C ALA A 242 1.85 -25.08 19.23
N ALA A 243 1.65 -25.90 20.27
CA ALA A 243 0.48 -26.77 20.44
C ALA A 243 -0.86 -25.99 20.53
N ARG A 244 -0.85 -24.76 21.06
CA ARG A 244 -2.07 -23.93 21.24
C ARG A 244 -2.18 -22.80 20.21
N ARG A 245 -1.18 -22.64 19.33
CA ARG A 245 -1.11 -21.50 18.40
C ARG A 245 -2.24 -21.49 17.39
N ASN A 246 -2.60 -22.65 16.83
CA ASN A 246 -3.72 -22.74 15.90
C ASN A 246 -5.03 -22.33 16.58
N MET A 247 -5.26 -22.77 17.82
CA MET A 247 -6.42 -22.36 18.61
C MET A 247 -6.41 -20.85 18.88
N ALA A 248 -5.26 -20.26 19.22
CA ALA A 248 -5.12 -18.82 19.41
C ALA A 248 -5.39 -18.02 18.12
N GLN A 249 -4.98 -18.54 16.95
CA GLN A 249 -5.29 -17.93 15.65
C GLN A 249 -6.77 -17.99 15.32
N TRP A 250 -7.45 -19.12 15.56
CA TRP A 250 -8.90 -19.24 15.39
C TRP A 250 -9.67 -18.35 16.37
N ALA A 251 -9.26 -18.31 17.63
CA ALA A 251 -9.85 -17.42 18.62
C ALA A 251 -9.69 -15.95 18.22
N LEU A 252 -8.50 -15.55 17.76
CA LEU A 252 -8.26 -14.21 17.24
C LEU A 252 -9.14 -13.90 16.02
N GLY A 253 -9.27 -14.85 15.08
CA GLY A 253 -10.18 -14.71 13.95
C GLY A 253 -11.63 -14.52 14.39
N GLY A 254 -12.09 -15.28 15.38
CA GLY A 254 -13.41 -15.11 15.99
C GLY A 254 -13.59 -13.74 16.64
N VAL A 255 -12.59 -13.26 17.40
CA VAL A 255 -12.61 -11.92 18.01
C VAL A 255 -12.68 -10.83 16.95
N VAL A 256 -11.93 -10.95 15.85
CA VAL A 256 -11.99 -10.00 14.73
C VAL A 256 -13.39 -10.00 14.10
N ILE A 257 -13.98 -11.17 13.83
CA ILE A 257 -15.34 -11.26 13.27
C ILE A 257 -16.36 -10.63 14.21
N VAL A 258 -16.32 -10.98 15.51
CA VAL A 258 -17.23 -10.40 16.51
C VAL A 258 -17.03 -8.89 16.61
N GLY A 259 -15.78 -8.41 16.56
CA GLY A 259 -15.46 -6.98 16.56
C GLY A 259 -16.02 -6.25 15.34
N LEU A 260 -15.89 -6.83 14.14
CA LEU A 260 -16.46 -6.28 12.91
C LEU A 260 -18.00 -6.26 12.95
N VAL A 261 -18.63 -7.32 13.44
CA VAL A 261 -20.09 -7.38 13.61
C VAL A 261 -20.56 -6.33 14.64
N ALA A 262 -19.87 -6.23 15.77
CA ALA A 262 -20.17 -5.23 16.79
C ALA A 262 -20.02 -3.81 16.24
N ALA A 263 -18.95 -3.53 15.48
CA ALA A 263 -18.74 -2.25 14.81
C ALA A 263 -19.86 -1.93 13.81
N PHE A 264 -20.30 -2.91 13.02
CA PHE A 264 -21.40 -2.75 12.07
C PHE A 264 -22.75 -2.47 12.75
N LEU A 265 -23.06 -3.18 13.83
CA LEU A 265 -24.28 -2.97 14.61
C LEU A 265 -24.28 -1.62 15.32
N ARG A 266 -23.11 -1.21 15.83
CA ARG A 266 -22.88 0.06 16.53
C ARG A 266 -22.51 1.21 15.59
N ARG A 267 -22.60 1.04 14.26
CA ARG A 267 -22.12 2.00 13.27
C ARG A 267 -22.63 3.42 13.55
N HIS A 268 -23.93 3.62 13.78
CA HIS A 268 -24.49 4.95 14.05
C HIS A 268 -23.91 5.61 15.31
N GLN A 269 -23.60 4.83 16.35
CA GLN A 269 -23.02 5.35 17.59
C GLN A 269 -21.53 5.64 17.43
N ILE A 270 -20.81 4.79 16.69
CA ILE A 270 -19.40 5.04 16.32
C ILE A 270 -19.33 6.31 15.49
N ILE A 271 -20.25 6.50 14.55
CA ILE A 271 -20.40 7.71 13.73
C ILE A 271 -20.67 8.93 14.60
N GLN A 272 -21.59 8.85 15.56
CA GLN A 272 -21.89 9.93 16.50
C GLN A 272 -20.74 10.24 17.47
N LEU A 273 -19.96 9.23 17.87
CA LEU A 273 -18.75 9.41 18.70
C LEU A 273 -17.59 10.01 17.90
N LEU A 274 -17.53 9.70 16.60
CA LEU A 274 -16.62 10.28 15.62
C LEU A 274 -17.14 11.60 15.03
N ASP A 275 -18.28 12.11 15.50
CA ASP A 275 -18.94 13.36 15.08
C ASP A 275 -18.17 14.60 15.56
N ALA A 276 -16.86 14.56 15.35
CA ALA A 276 -15.96 15.69 15.39
C ALA A 276 -15.92 16.33 13.99
N GLY A 277 -17.06 16.86 13.53
CA GLY A 277 -17.15 17.81 12.41
C GLY A 277 -17.63 17.27 11.05
N SER A 278 -17.84 18.22 10.14
CA SER A 278 -18.40 18.09 8.78
C SER A 278 -17.79 17.02 7.86
N ASP A 279 -16.61 16.49 8.19
CA ASP A 279 -15.87 15.56 7.32
C ASP A 279 -16.52 14.17 7.23
N PHE A 280 -17.05 13.64 8.35
CA PHE A 280 -17.68 12.31 8.32
C PHE A 280 -19.03 12.33 7.60
N SER A 281 -19.86 13.35 7.88
CA SER A 281 -21.15 13.52 7.21
C SER A 281 -20.99 13.66 5.71
N MET A 282 -20.00 14.44 5.26
CA MET A 282 -19.65 14.57 3.84
C MET A 282 -19.34 13.21 3.20
N ARG A 283 -18.54 12.37 3.86
CA ARG A 283 -18.20 11.02 3.36
C ARG A 283 -19.43 10.10 3.32
N ALA A 284 -20.29 10.17 4.34
CA ALA A 284 -21.51 9.39 4.39
C ALA A 284 -22.47 9.77 3.25
N ASP A 285 -22.63 11.07 2.98
CA ASP A 285 -23.45 11.57 1.86
C ASP A 285 -22.86 11.13 0.51
N LEU A 286 -21.53 11.19 0.36
CA LEU A 286 -20.83 10.67 -0.81
C LEU A 286 -21.10 9.18 -1.02
N TRP A 287 -20.96 8.36 0.02
CA TRP A 287 -21.16 6.91 -0.09
C TRP A 287 -22.62 6.53 -0.36
N ASN A 288 -23.58 7.23 0.24
CA ASN A 288 -25.00 7.03 -0.07
C ASN A 288 -25.29 7.37 -1.53
N THR A 289 -24.76 8.50 -2.01
CA THR A 289 -24.90 8.89 -3.42
C THR A 289 -24.27 7.85 -4.35
N ILE A 290 -23.07 7.35 -4.05
CA ILE A 290 -22.43 6.26 -4.81
C ILE A 290 -23.34 5.03 -4.88
N LEU A 291 -23.93 4.65 -3.74
CA LEU A 291 -24.81 3.48 -3.65
C LEU A 291 -26.08 3.62 -4.48
N ASP A 292 -26.54 4.83 -4.77
CA ASP A 292 -27.67 5.07 -5.68
C ASP A 292 -27.31 4.78 -7.15
N PHE A 293 -26.03 4.88 -7.53
CA PHE A 293 -25.53 4.56 -8.89
C PHE A 293 -25.12 3.09 -9.05
N VAL A 294 -24.85 2.36 -7.97
CA VAL A 294 -24.42 0.95 -8.04
C VAL A 294 -25.45 0.01 -8.71
N PRO A 295 -26.79 0.14 -8.49
CA PRO A 295 -27.77 -0.75 -9.10
C PRO A 295 -27.70 -0.84 -10.62
N ASP A 296 -27.41 0.27 -11.30
CA ASP A 296 -27.38 0.36 -12.77
C ASP A 296 -26.21 -0.41 -13.40
N SER A 297 -25.13 -0.68 -12.65
CA SER A 297 -23.96 -1.43 -13.12
C SER A 297 -23.36 -2.30 -12.02
N SER A 298 -24.23 -3.02 -11.29
CA SER A 298 -23.87 -3.70 -10.05
C SER A 298 -22.79 -4.79 -10.18
N ILE A 299 -22.80 -5.56 -11.28
CA ILE A 299 -21.91 -6.72 -11.43
C ILE A 299 -20.50 -6.29 -11.84
N LEU A 300 -20.40 -5.47 -12.89
CA LEU A 300 -19.13 -5.15 -13.56
C LEU A 300 -18.67 -3.68 -13.36
N GLY A 301 -19.50 -2.83 -12.76
CA GLY A 301 -19.20 -1.42 -12.55
C GLY A 301 -19.13 -0.61 -13.86
N TYR A 302 -18.71 0.64 -13.74
CA TYR A 302 -18.69 1.60 -14.84
C TYR A 302 -17.42 1.61 -15.71
N GLY A 303 -16.34 0.95 -15.27
CA GLY A 303 -15.03 1.04 -15.91
C GLY A 303 -13.94 1.54 -14.97
N TRP A 304 -12.76 0.95 -15.04
CA TRP A 304 -11.61 1.36 -14.22
C TRP A 304 -10.93 2.62 -14.78
N VAL A 305 -11.17 3.76 -14.16
CA VAL A 305 -10.53 5.04 -14.52
C VAL A 305 -9.39 5.39 -13.55
N GLY A 306 -9.38 4.80 -12.35
CA GLY A 306 -8.43 5.15 -11.29
C GLY A 306 -8.90 6.40 -10.56
N ALA A 307 -8.16 7.52 -10.69
CA ALA A 307 -8.62 8.80 -10.15
C ALA A 307 -9.79 9.33 -10.98
N TRP A 308 -10.87 9.74 -10.32
CA TRP A 308 -12.10 10.15 -10.98
C TRP A 308 -11.88 11.38 -11.86
N ARG A 309 -12.52 11.35 -13.04
CA ARG A 309 -12.49 12.41 -14.03
C ARG A 309 -13.72 13.29 -13.88
N GLU A 310 -13.52 14.59 -14.02
CA GLU A 310 -14.58 15.60 -13.86
C GLU A 310 -15.62 15.54 -14.99
N THR A 311 -15.30 14.89 -16.10
CA THR A 311 -16.12 14.86 -17.32
C THR A 311 -16.88 13.56 -17.50
N GLU A 312 -16.62 12.55 -16.67
CA GLU A 312 -17.07 11.18 -16.94
C GLU A 312 -18.22 10.73 -16.05
N PHE A 313 -19.13 9.98 -16.66
CA PHE A 313 -20.20 9.30 -15.95
C PHE A 313 -19.67 8.06 -15.21
N PRO A 314 -20.06 7.80 -13.95
CA PRO A 314 -21.01 8.56 -13.12
C PRO A 314 -20.38 9.67 -12.26
N TYR A 315 -19.05 9.82 -12.26
CA TYR A 315 -18.31 10.67 -11.34
C TYR A 315 -18.71 12.15 -11.39
N ILE A 316 -18.94 12.69 -12.59
CA ILE A 316 -19.41 14.07 -12.77
C ILE A 316 -20.76 14.30 -12.09
N TYR A 317 -21.70 13.35 -12.21
CA TYR A 317 -23.03 13.48 -11.63
C TYR A 317 -23.00 13.39 -10.12
N ILE A 318 -22.19 12.49 -9.55
CA ILE A 318 -21.99 12.39 -8.10
C ILE A 318 -21.47 13.74 -7.55
N ASN A 319 -20.47 14.33 -8.20
CA ASN A 319 -19.90 15.62 -7.81
C ASN A 319 -20.91 16.78 -7.95
N ILE A 320 -21.73 16.80 -9.01
CA ILE A 320 -22.79 17.80 -9.19
C ILE A 320 -23.87 17.67 -8.12
N LEU A 321 -24.31 16.45 -7.78
CA LEU A 321 -25.37 16.22 -6.79
C LEU A 321 -24.94 16.63 -5.38
N LEU A 322 -23.65 16.50 -5.06
CA LEU A 322 -23.08 16.85 -3.77
C LEU A 322 -22.55 18.29 -3.69
N ASP A 323 -22.55 19.03 -4.80
CA ASP A 323 -21.88 20.34 -4.94
C ASP A 323 -20.42 20.30 -4.44
N GLN A 324 -19.71 19.23 -4.79
CA GLN A 324 -18.36 18.94 -4.29
C GLN A 324 -17.46 18.43 -5.42
N HIS A 325 -16.15 18.36 -5.12
CA HIS A 325 -15.15 17.97 -6.10
C HIS A 325 -14.27 16.84 -5.60
N HIS A 326 -14.68 15.61 -5.92
CA HIS A 326 -13.96 14.40 -5.54
C HIS A 326 -13.25 13.76 -6.72
N GLN A 327 -12.01 13.32 -6.46
CA GLN A 327 -11.21 12.50 -7.37
C GLN A 327 -11.21 11.01 -6.97
N SER A 328 -12.00 10.63 -5.96
CA SER A 328 -12.13 9.25 -5.47
C SER A 328 -13.38 9.11 -4.59
N ALA A 329 -13.74 7.87 -4.26
CA ALA A 329 -14.80 7.59 -3.28
C ALA A 329 -14.42 7.90 -1.82
N LEU A 330 -13.18 8.32 -1.57
CA LEU A 330 -12.60 8.45 -0.22
C LEU A 330 -12.77 7.17 0.62
N ASN A 331 -12.79 6.02 -0.07
CA ASN A 331 -12.96 4.68 0.46
C ASN A 331 -12.70 3.71 -0.68
N ALA A 332 -11.59 2.98 -0.63
CA ALA A 332 -11.16 2.10 -1.71
C ALA A 332 -12.20 1.01 -2.05
N TYR A 333 -12.99 0.54 -1.08
CA TYR A 333 -13.99 -0.51 -1.36
C TYR A 333 -15.19 0.04 -2.11
N PHE A 334 -15.70 1.22 -1.75
CA PHE A 334 -16.74 1.89 -2.52
C PHE A 334 -16.24 2.33 -3.90
N ASP A 335 -14.98 2.74 -3.99
CA ASP A 335 -14.37 3.09 -5.28
C ASP A 335 -14.32 1.89 -6.22
N VAL A 336 -13.80 0.75 -5.74
CA VAL A 336 -13.77 -0.49 -6.54
C VAL A 336 -15.19 -0.97 -6.86
N LEU A 337 -16.14 -0.85 -5.93
CA LEU A 337 -17.53 -1.22 -6.17
C LEU A 337 -18.15 -0.37 -7.29
N LEU A 338 -17.90 0.93 -7.31
CA LEU A 338 -18.39 1.81 -8.36
C LEU A 338 -17.71 1.52 -9.71
N GLN A 339 -16.39 1.39 -9.73
CA GLN A 339 -15.62 1.23 -10.96
C GLN A 339 -15.71 -0.17 -11.56
N LEU A 340 -15.69 -1.23 -10.75
CA LEU A 340 -15.59 -2.63 -11.18
C LEU A 340 -16.69 -3.55 -10.64
N GLY A 341 -17.68 -3.00 -9.94
CA GLY A 341 -18.83 -3.74 -9.42
C GLY A 341 -18.47 -4.75 -8.32
N TRP A 342 -19.42 -5.61 -7.99
CA TRP A 342 -19.25 -6.66 -6.99
C TRP A 342 -18.14 -7.65 -7.35
N VAL A 343 -17.90 -7.90 -8.65
CA VAL A 343 -16.83 -8.81 -9.10
C VAL A 343 -15.45 -8.20 -8.79
N GLY A 344 -15.26 -6.91 -9.11
CA GLY A 344 -14.02 -6.19 -8.76
C GLY A 344 -13.80 -6.12 -7.25
N LEU A 345 -14.86 -5.81 -6.50
CA LEU A 345 -14.80 -5.74 -5.04
C LEU A 345 -14.39 -7.08 -4.42
N LEU A 346 -14.98 -8.19 -4.90
CA LEU A 346 -14.61 -9.53 -4.47
C LEU A 346 -13.13 -9.82 -4.74
N LEU A 347 -12.63 -9.51 -5.94
CA LEU A 347 -11.22 -9.72 -6.29
C LEU A 347 -10.28 -8.88 -5.42
N PHE A 348 -10.65 -7.63 -5.12
CA PHE A 348 -9.88 -6.74 -4.26
C PHE A 348 -9.84 -7.26 -2.81
N VAL A 349 -10.98 -7.66 -2.25
CA VAL A 349 -11.08 -8.26 -0.92
C VAL A 349 -10.30 -9.57 -0.84
N VAL A 350 -10.37 -10.43 -1.88
CA VAL A 350 -9.59 -11.67 -1.94
C VAL A 350 -8.10 -11.37 -2.01
N LEU A 351 -7.67 -10.38 -2.81
CA LEU A 351 -6.27 -9.96 -2.91
C LEU A 351 -5.72 -9.52 -1.54
N GLY A 352 -6.38 -8.57 -0.89
CA GLY A 352 -5.98 -8.07 0.42
C GLY A 352 -6.09 -9.13 1.51
N GLY A 353 -7.24 -9.81 1.60
CA GLY A 353 -7.54 -10.81 2.62
C GLY A 353 -6.60 -12.02 2.58
N VAL A 354 -6.35 -12.58 1.39
CA VAL A 354 -5.39 -13.69 1.24
C VAL A 354 -3.97 -13.24 1.60
N ALA A 355 -3.57 -12.02 1.21
CA ALA A 355 -2.27 -11.47 1.57
C ALA A 355 -2.13 -11.28 3.09
N ILE A 356 -3.14 -10.73 3.76
CA ILE A 356 -3.17 -10.56 5.23
C ILE A 356 -3.08 -11.91 5.92
N VAL A 357 -3.93 -12.87 5.57
CA VAL A 357 -3.94 -14.19 6.22
C VAL A 357 -2.62 -14.91 6.01
N ARG A 358 -2.09 -14.96 4.78
CA ARG A 358 -0.82 -15.63 4.49
C ARG A 358 0.34 -14.99 5.24
N SER A 359 0.46 -13.66 5.17
CA SER A 359 1.54 -12.92 5.82
C SER A 359 1.44 -13.01 7.35
N TRP A 360 0.23 -12.95 7.92
CA TRP A 360 -0.02 -13.12 9.35
C TRP A 360 0.43 -14.50 9.87
N LEU A 361 0.02 -15.56 9.16
CA LEU A 361 0.36 -16.91 9.56
C LEU A 361 1.89 -17.14 9.49
N VAL A 362 2.57 -16.57 8.49
CA VAL A 362 4.05 -16.61 8.41
C VAL A 362 4.69 -15.84 9.56
N ALA A 363 4.23 -14.62 9.82
CA ALA A 363 4.75 -13.77 10.89
C ALA A 363 4.59 -14.40 12.27
N SER A 364 3.48 -15.10 12.49
CA SER A 364 3.18 -15.76 13.77
C SER A 364 4.11 -16.94 14.09
N VAL A 365 4.68 -17.57 13.06
CA VAL A 365 5.56 -18.74 13.20
C VAL A 365 7.03 -18.35 13.17
N ARG A 366 7.42 -17.44 12.27
CA ARG A 366 8.81 -17.02 12.10
C ARG A 366 9.21 -16.09 13.26
N ARG A 367 10.34 -16.40 13.92
CA ARG A 367 10.88 -15.61 15.04
C ARG A 367 11.40 -14.24 14.62
N SER A 368 11.88 -14.08 13.38
CA SER A 368 12.41 -12.80 12.93
C SER A 368 11.31 -11.74 12.89
N VAL A 369 11.61 -10.57 13.46
CA VAL A 369 10.68 -9.43 13.55
C VAL A 369 10.37 -8.87 12.15
N VAL A 370 11.28 -9.03 11.18
CA VAL A 370 11.07 -8.62 9.77
C VAL A 370 9.75 -9.14 9.19
N TYR A 371 9.36 -10.37 9.53
CA TYR A 371 8.12 -10.96 9.01
C TYR A 371 6.85 -10.29 9.55
N ALA A 372 6.93 -9.50 10.63
CA ALA A 372 5.80 -8.72 11.12
C ALA A 372 5.51 -7.48 10.26
N TRP A 373 6.47 -7.02 9.45
CA TRP A 373 6.31 -5.82 8.62
C TRP A 373 5.14 -5.96 7.62
N THR A 374 5.13 -7.04 6.83
CA THR A 374 4.12 -7.28 5.79
C THR A 374 2.68 -7.31 6.33
N PRO A 375 2.33 -8.12 7.34
CA PRO A 375 0.95 -8.11 7.86
C PRO A 375 0.57 -6.78 8.50
N LEU A 376 1.50 -6.08 9.18
CA LEU A 376 1.19 -4.78 9.77
C LEU A 376 0.89 -3.73 8.70
N VAL A 377 1.69 -3.65 7.64
CA VAL A 377 1.44 -2.75 6.50
C VAL A 377 0.12 -3.11 5.80
N LEU A 378 -0.17 -4.40 5.60
CA LEU A 378 -1.44 -4.81 4.98
C LEU A 378 -2.66 -4.47 5.85
N VAL A 379 -2.55 -4.59 7.18
CA VAL A 379 -3.60 -4.12 8.09
C VAL A 379 -3.76 -2.61 8.02
N THR A 380 -2.66 -1.85 7.97
CA THR A 380 -2.71 -0.39 7.76
C THR A 380 -3.44 -0.06 6.46
N LEU A 381 -3.07 -0.69 5.33
CA LEU A 381 -3.75 -0.48 4.04
C LEU A 381 -5.24 -0.85 4.10
N ALA A 382 -5.59 -1.95 4.76
CA ALA A 382 -6.98 -2.40 4.87
C ALA A 382 -7.86 -1.45 5.69
N ILE A 383 -7.31 -0.87 6.77
CA ILE A 383 -8.00 0.12 7.59
C ILE A 383 -8.07 1.46 6.84
N ASP A 384 -6.96 1.91 6.25
CA ASP A 384 -6.89 3.13 5.45
C ASP A 384 -7.90 3.10 4.30
N SER A 385 -8.05 1.95 3.65
CA SER A 385 -9.04 1.72 2.58
C SER A 385 -10.50 2.00 2.98
N MET A 386 -10.83 2.08 4.28
CA MET A 386 -12.17 2.45 4.76
C MET A 386 -12.39 3.97 4.81
N PHE A 387 -11.31 4.73 4.81
CA PHE A 387 -11.32 6.19 4.94
C PHE A 387 -10.66 6.88 3.75
N GLU A 388 -9.91 6.19 2.91
CA GLU A 388 -9.24 6.78 1.77
C GLU A 388 -9.14 5.76 0.63
N SER A 389 -9.04 6.26 -0.61
CA SER A 389 -8.80 5.42 -1.79
C SER A 389 -7.31 5.26 -2.12
N PHE A 390 -6.40 5.65 -1.22
CA PHE A 390 -4.94 5.65 -1.48
C PHE A 390 -4.40 4.27 -1.85
N THR A 391 -5.01 3.20 -1.34
CA THR A 391 -4.61 1.81 -1.63
C THR A 391 -4.79 1.42 -3.11
N LEU A 392 -5.56 2.18 -3.89
CA LEU A 392 -5.82 1.93 -5.30
C LEU A 392 -4.90 2.68 -6.27
N VAL A 393 -4.12 3.63 -5.77
CA VAL A 393 -3.29 4.52 -6.60
C VAL A 393 -1.89 4.68 -6.04
N GLY A 394 -0.94 5.05 -6.91
CA GLY A 394 0.40 5.47 -6.52
C GLY A 394 1.11 4.57 -5.50
N ALA A 395 1.51 5.18 -4.38
CA ALA A 395 2.24 4.50 -3.32
C ALA A 395 1.43 3.43 -2.56
N GLY A 396 0.13 3.66 -2.33
CA GLY A 396 -0.71 2.67 -1.64
C GLY A 396 -0.88 1.40 -2.46
N TRP A 397 -1.16 1.54 -3.76
CA TRP A 397 -1.24 0.39 -4.67
C TRP A 397 0.10 -0.35 -4.80
N PHE A 398 1.20 0.38 -4.94
CA PHE A 398 2.55 -0.21 -4.94
C PHE A 398 2.79 -1.04 -3.67
N MET A 399 2.44 -0.50 -2.49
CA MET A 399 2.63 -1.18 -1.21
C MET A 399 1.73 -2.42 -1.07
N LEU A 400 0.47 -2.35 -1.54
CA LEU A 400 -0.43 -3.51 -1.57
C LEU A 400 0.14 -4.63 -2.42
N VAL A 401 0.55 -4.33 -3.66
CA VAL A 401 1.12 -5.33 -4.59
C VAL A 401 2.40 -5.93 -4.04
N LEU A 402 3.31 -5.10 -3.52
CA LEU A 402 4.56 -5.54 -2.92
C LEU A 402 4.31 -6.49 -1.74
N CYS A 403 3.40 -6.12 -0.83
CA CYS A 403 3.08 -6.93 0.33
C CYS A 403 2.34 -8.23 -0.04
N ALA A 404 1.42 -8.17 -1.01
CA ALA A 404 0.73 -9.36 -1.52
C ALA A 404 1.68 -10.34 -2.19
N LEU A 405 2.66 -9.85 -2.95
CA LEU A 405 3.71 -10.67 -3.54
C LEU A 405 4.56 -11.37 -2.46
N ARG A 406 5.01 -10.64 -1.44
CA ARG A 406 5.77 -11.20 -0.30
C ARG A 406 4.97 -12.25 0.47
N ALA A 407 3.68 -12.00 0.68
CA ALA A 407 2.77 -12.95 1.30
C ALA A 407 2.62 -14.24 0.46
N GLY A 408 2.65 -14.13 -0.88
CA GLY A 408 2.62 -15.26 -1.79
C GLY A 408 3.90 -16.10 -1.80
N GLN A 409 5.07 -15.46 -1.72
CA GLN A 409 6.38 -16.13 -1.75
C GLN A 409 6.65 -16.97 -0.49
N SER A 410 6.14 -16.55 0.67
CA SER A 410 6.48 -17.12 1.98
C SER A 410 5.78 -18.44 2.36
N ARG A 411 4.84 -18.94 1.54
CA ARG A 411 4.09 -20.19 1.80
C ARG A 411 3.86 -21.00 0.51
N SER A 412 4.94 -21.41 -0.15
CA SER A 412 4.80 -22.49 -1.12
C SER A 412 4.44 -23.77 -0.36
N TRP A 413 3.19 -24.23 -0.47
CA TRP A 413 2.72 -25.56 -0.05
C TRP A 413 3.65 -26.70 -0.47
N ARG A 414 4.48 -26.50 -1.51
CA ARG A 414 5.51 -27.43 -1.96
C ARG A 414 6.76 -27.50 -1.08
N GLU A 415 7.14 -26.47 -0.30
CA GLU A 415 8.24 -26.63 0.67
C GLU A 415 7.88 -27.69 1.73
N ASN A 416 6.60 -27.81 2.07
CA ASN A 416 6.12 -28.87 2.95
C ASN A 416 6.04 -30.24 2.24
N ILE A 417 5.80 -30.28 0.92
CA ILE A 417 5.81 -31.54 0.15
C ILE A 417 7.24 -32.03 -0.07
N ASP A 418 8.18 -31.13 -0.40
CA ASP A 418 9.60 -31.45 -0.55
C ASP A 418 10.22 -31.82 0.81
N ALA A 419 9.82 -31.16 1.91
CA ALA A 419 10.19 -31.56 3.27
C ALA A 419 9.55 -32.90 3.69
N ALA A 420 8.33 -33.20 3.22
CA ALA A 420 7.68 -34.50 3.44
C ALA A 420 8.32 -35.62 2.62
N HIS A 421 8.91 -35.32 1.45
CA HIS A 421 9.60 -36.29 0.59
C HIS A 421 11.10 -36.45 0.90
N THR A 422 11.74 -35.50 1.56
CA THR A 422 13.15 -35.63 2.02
C THR A 422 13.29 -36.26 3.41
N GLY A 423 12.18 -36.52 4.09
CA GLY A 423 12.15 -37.24 5.37
C GLY A 423 12.26 -38.76 5.25
N THR A 424 13.29 -39.29 4.58
CA THR A 424 13.90 -40.63 4.79
C THR A 424 15.00 -40.85 3.74
N MET A 425 16.21 -40.34 3.96
CA MET A 425 17.40 -41.00 3.40
C MET A 425 18.03 -41.83 4.53
N PRO A 426 18.04 -43.17 4.44
CA PRO A 426 18.77 -44.00 5.39
C PRO A 426 20.26 -43.68 5.25
N THR A 427 20.87 -43.18 6.31
CA THR A 427 22.33 -43.11 6.43
C THR A 427 22.90 -44.51 6.36
N LEU A 428 23.64 -44.83 5.30
CA LEU A 428 24.40 -46.08 5.20
C LEU A 428 25.45 -46.11 6.32
N PRO A 429 25.59 -47.23 7.06
CA PRO A 429 26.64 -47.35 8.06
C PRO A 429 27.99 -47.46 7.36
N VAL A 430 28.92 -46.59 7.77
CA VAL A 430 30.33 -46.65 7.38
C VAL A 430 30.91 -47.96 7.91
N ARG A 431 31.51 -48.76 7.03
CA ARG A 431 32.42 -49.86 7.38
C ARG A 431 33.84 -49.46 7.06
#